data_AF-A0AAD3D3Q4-F1
#
_entry.id   AF-A0AAD3D3Q4-F1
#
_cell.length_a   1.000
_cell.length_b   1.000
_cell.length_c   1.000
_cell.angle_alpha   90.00
_cell.angle_beta   90.00
_cell.angle_gamma   90.00
#
_symmetry.space_group_name_H-M   'P 1'
#
loop_
_entity.id
_entity.type
_entity.pdbx_description
1 polymer ?
#
loop_
_entity_poly.entity_id
_entity_poly.type
_entity_poly.pdbx_seq_one_letter_code
_entity_poly.pdbx_strand_id
1 'polypeptide(L)'
;MAPTKQTRRMSTRGEEAPRSRNPTSQTDLPIDIPTLKTNLGKEISALQSNVEFLKSYNFQEGWVDGELLLKILQKVQKFNSDFDAPFEKSLHRLGKYKPSMDAVEKLVKKFPSALSYQDEDGQIPIQTAANDDGFEYVPLLAKEGFKHKVGGEHARGGLLKVDDDGRNILQLLLDPDLEVVNVENNNAAKRLDVLKELQRLRLLLPKDVQEHSLLQFACSNYERFEFLVSLDPDALAKTKVGNVPLIHYMRREDNSIRLLLKAGFEHHPNIGGLLFIEDDNGTSAFESLCDEHGEEKMMNILHGILSPKRDFPILHHVFIKAQQHKQLFTKKFPWAYHLKDHDGRTLQQSILAAGPEVMNVHDELFASLTDDQIQMKDPVTTLFPFAAMAVGEHADLEKCFYMLLRQPSVLENRPRATRNEPRRKKRKVSK
;
A
#
# COMPACT_ATOMS: atom_id res chain seq x y z
N MET A 1 -6.54 -38.10 -25.20
CA MET A 1 -7.23 -39.41 -25.31
C MET A 1 -8.48 -39.37 -24.43
N ALA A 2 -9.60 -39.84 -24.99
CA ALA A 2 -11.02 -39.60 -24.68
C ALA A 2 -11.51 -40.13 -23.29
N PRO A 3 -12.81 -40.00 -22.89
CA PRO A 3 -14.00 -39.48 -23.62
C PRO A 3 -14.91 -38.51 -22.83
N THR A 4 -15.52 -37.48 -23.46
CA THR A 4 -16.81 -37.48 -24.21
C THR A 4 -18.02 -38.06 -23.45
N LYS A 5 -18.94 -37.19 -23.01
CA LYS A 5 -20.33 -37.55 -22.69
C LYS A 5 -21.28 -36.66 -23.50
N GLN A 6 -22.14 -37.35 -24.25
CA GLN A 6 -23.05 -36.82 -25.25
C GLN A 6 -24.49 -37.02 -24.75
N THR A 7 -25.34 -36.03 -25.03
CA THR A 7 -26.80 -36.12 -25.29
C THR A 7 -27.76 -36.63 -24.22
N ARG A 8 -28.78 -35.81 -23.91
CA ARG A 8 -30.15 -36.29 -23.68
C ARG A 8 -31.18 -35.37 -24.35
N ARG A 9 -31.83 -35.91 -25.39
CA ARG A 9 -33.07 -35.42 -26.02
C ARG A 9 -34.26 -35.72 -25.10
N MET A 10 -35.25 -34.84 -25.07
CA MET A 10 -36.66 -35.13 -24.77
C MET A 10 -37.46 -34.39 -25.85
N SER A 11 -38.04 -35.05 -26.85
CA SER A 11 -39.26 -35.89 -26.89
C SER A 11 -40.55 -35.08 -26.74
N THR A 12 -41.32 -35.12 -27.82
CA THR A 12 -42.63 -34.57 -28.11
C THR A 12 -43.78 -35.48 -27.63
N ARG A 13 -44.95 -34.88 -27.36
CA ARG A 13 -46.35 -35.39 -27.21
C ARG A 13 -47.00 -34.84 -25.94
N GLY A 14 -48.28 -34.51 -25.85
CA GLY A 14 -49.40 -34.41 -26.79
C GLY A 14 -50.42 -33.42 -26.17
N GLU A 15 -51.19 -32.71 -26.99
CA GLU A 15 -52.64 -32.87 -27.11
C GLU A 15 -53.40 -33.21 -25.82
N GLU A 16 -54.14 -32.24 -25.28
CA GLU A 16 -55.55 -32.42 -24.88
C GLU A 16 -56.25 -31.07 -24.67
N ALA A 17 -57.43 -30.93 -25.30
CA ALA A 17 -58.32 -29.78 -25.18
C ALA A 17 -59.21 -29.89 -23.93
N PRO A 18 -59.78 -28.77 -23.44
CA PRO A 18 -61.24 -28.78 -23.35
C PRO A 18 -61.93 -27.43 -23.66
N ARG A 19 -62.98 -27.57 -24.49
CA ARG A 19 -64.34 -27.00 -24.35
C ARG A 19 -64.50 -25.54 -23.88
N SER A 20 -64.72 -24.67 -24.88
CA SER A 20 -65.96 -23.90 -25.12
C SER A 20 -66.84 -23.56 -23.90
N ARG A 21 -66.87 -22.28 -23.53
CA ARG A 21 -68.08 -21.55 -23.10
C ARG A 21 -68.11 -20.16 -23.76
N ASN A 22 -69.29 -19.82 -24.24
CA ASN A 22 -69.62 -18.64 -25.06
C ASN A 22 -69.69 -17.33 -24.25
N PRO A 23 -69.76 -16.17 -24.96
CA PRO A 23 -69.30 -14.88 -24.47
C PRO A 23 -70.41 -14.05 -23.83
N THR A 24 -70.02 -13.25 -22.84
CA THR A 24 -70.79 -12.10 -22.37
C THR A 24 -70.30 -10.87 -23.11
N SER A 25 -71.21 -10.24 -23.82
CA SER A 25 -71.09 -8.95 -24.50
C SER A 25 -70.50 -7.87 -23.59
N GLN A 26 -69.31 -7.37 -23.95
CA GLN A 26 -68.86 -6.03 -23.58
C GLN A 26 -68.75 -5.21 -24.86
N THR A 27 -69.40 -4.06 -24.83
CA THR A 27 -69.51 -3.08 -25.89
C THR A 27 -68.14 -2.55 -26.30
N ASP A 28 -67.67 -2.94 -27.48
CA ASP A 28 -66.54 -2.31 -28.16
C ASP A 28 -66.92 -0.88 -28.52
N LEU A 29 -66.39 0.08 -27.76
CA LEU A 29 -66.27 1.45 -28.27
C LEU A 29 -65.25 1.41 -29.42
N PRO A 30 -65.57 1.98 -30.60
CA PRO A 30 -64.64 2.01 -31.71
C PRO A 30 -63.39 2.78 -31.27
N ILE A 31 -62.28 2.06 -31.17
CA ILE A 31 -60.96 2.68 -31.03
C ILE A 31 -60.75 3.48 -32.30
N ASP A 32 -60.76 4.80 -32.17
CA ASP A 32 -60.51 5.73 -33.27
C ASP A 32 -59.02 5.67 -33.64
N ILE A 33 -58.69 4.68 -34.47
CA ILE A 33 -57.36 4.41 -34.99
C ILE A 33 -56.75 5.66 -35.67
N PRO A 34 -57.51 6.47 -36.44
CA PRO A 34 -57.04 7.78 -36.93
C PRO A 34 -56.59 8.73 -35.83
N THR A 35 -57.36 8.88 -34.76
CA THR A 35 -57.00 9.75 -33.62
C THR A 35 -55.79 9.22 -32.87
N LEU A 36 -55.66 7.89 -32.73
CA LEU A 36 -54.46 7.26 -32.18
C LEU A 36 -53.22 7.47 -33.05
N LYS A 37 -53.31 7.31 -34.37
CA LYS A 37 -52.22 7.60 -35.31
C LYS A 37 -51.82 9.08 -35.29
N THR A 38 -52.79 9.97 -35.17
CA THR A 38 -52.55 11.42 -35.15
C THR A 38 -51.89 11.85 -33.84
N ASN A 39 -52.32 11.29 -32.70
CA ASN A 39 -51.70 11.56 -31.40
C ASN A 39 -50.29 10.97 -31.30
N LEU A 40 -50.09 9.74 -31.80
CA LEU A 40 -48.78 9.12 -31.87
C LEU A 40 -47.83 9.90 -32.81
N GLY A 41 -48.34 10.38 -33.95
CA GLY A 41 -47.58 11.22 -34.88
C GLY A 41 -47.17 12.56 -34.26
N LYS A 42 -48.06 13.21 -33.50
CA LYS A 42 -47.75 14.45 -32.78
C LYS A 42 -46.74 14.24 -31.65
N GLU A 43 -46.84 13.15 -30.90
CA GLU A 43 -45.83 12.80 -29.89
C GLU A 43 -44.48 12.50 -30.54
N ILE A 44 -44.44 11.73 -31.63
CA ILE A 44 -43.20 11.45 -32.37
C ILE A 44 -42.59 12.73 -32.93
N SER A 45 -43.37 13.63 -33.53
CA SER A 45 -42.85 14.90 -34.03
C SER A 45 -42.39 15.85 -32.92
N ALA A 46 -43.08 15.90 -31.78
CA ALA A 46 -42.64 16.67 -30.62
C ALA A 46 -41.33 16.12 -30.04
N LEU A 47 -41.17 14.79 -30.03
CA LEU A 47 -39.95 14.13 -29.59
C LEU A 47 -38.80 14.29 -30.58
N GLN A 48 -39.05 14.19 -31.88
CA GLN A 48 -38.07 14.49 -32.92
C GLN A 48 -37.62 15.95 -32.87
N SER A 49 -38.55 16.88 -32.63
CA SER A 49 -38.22 18.29 -32.42
C SER A 49 -37.41 18.50 -31.14
N ASN A 50 -37.66 17.73 -30.07
CA ASN A 50 -36.85 17.78 -28.85
C ASN A 50 -35.48 17.14 -29.04
N VAL A 51 -35.36 16.08 -29.84
CA VAL A 51 -34.09 15.44 -30.20
C VAL A 51 -33.27 16.33 -31.12
N GLU A 52 -33.87 16.95 -32.14
CA GLU A 52 -33.21 17.95 -32.98
C GLU A 52 -32.88 19.23 -32.19
N PHE A 53 -33.72 19.64 -31.24
CA PHE A 53 -33.39 20.70 -30.28
C PHE A 53 -32.15 20.33 -29.46
N LEU A 54 -32.08 19.11 -28.91
CA LEU A 54 -30.93 18.62 -28.15
C LEU A 54 -29.66 18.41 -29.01
N LYS A 55 -29.80 18.05 -30.29
CA LYS A 55 -28.69 17.98 -31.26
C LYS A 55 -28.21 19.37 -31.70
N SER A 56 -29.13 20.32 -31.84
CA SER A 56 -28.83 21.73 -32.15
C SER A 56 -28.28 22.49 -30.95
N TYR A 57 -28.52 21.97 -29.73
CA TYR A 57 -27.87 22.39 -28.51
C TYR A 57 -26.41 21.93 -28.58
N ASN A 58 -25.58 22.77 -29.19
CA ASN A 58 -24.15 22.65 -29.13
C ASN A 58 -23.78 22.68 -27.64
N PHE A 59 -23.31 21.58 -27.07
CA PHE A 59 -22.93 21.45 -25.64
C PHE A 59 -21.71 22.31 -25.26
N GLN A 60 -21.40 23.32 -26.07
CA GLN A 60 -20.44 24.35 -25.77
C GLN A 60 -21.12 25.40 -24.88
N GLU A 61 -20.83 25.26 -23.58
CA GLU A 61 -20.78 26.35 -22.59
C GLU A 61 -22.03 26.77 -21.78
N GLY A 62 -23.12 25.98 -21.73
CA GLY A 62 -24.30 26.34 -20.90
C GLY A 62 -24.99 25.17 -20.20
N TRP A 63 -25.24 25.32 -18.90
CA TRP A 63 -25.72 24.34 -17.92
C TRP A 63 -26.93 23.48 -18.31
N VAL A 64 -26.88 22.21 -17.92
CA VAL A 64 -28.04 21.39 -17.55
C VAL A 64 -27.74 20.82 -16.16
N ASP A 65 -28.59 21.14 -15.17
CA ASP A 65 -28.55 20.52 -13.82
C ASP A 65 -28.42 18.99 -13.96
N GLY A 66 -27.51 18.35 -13.22
CA GLY A 66 -27.30 16.90 -13.32
C GLY A 66 -28.59 16.10 -13.09
N GLU A 67 -29.52 16.62 -12.29
CA GLU A 67 -30.85 16.05 -12.10
C GLU A 67 -31.76 16.23 -13.32
N LEU A 68 -31.71 17.42 -13.95
CA LEU A 68 -32.41 17.71 -15.20
C LEU A 68 -31.83 16.90 -16.36
N LEU A 69 -30.51 16.72 -16.44
CA LEU A 69 -29.84 15.87 -17.40
C LEU A 69 -30.31 14.43 -17.22
N LEU A 70 -30.32 13.91 -15.98
CA LEU A 70 -30.90 12.59 -15.68
C LEU A 70 -32.38 12.48 -16.12
N LYS A 71 -33.21 13.50 -15.88
CA LYS A 71 -34.63 13.51 -16.30
C LYS A 71 -34.79 13.56 -17.83
N ILE A 72 -34.00 14.38 -18.52
CA ILE A 72 -33.99 14.49 -19.99
C ILE A 72 -33.52 13.15 -20.58
N LEU A 73 -32.42 12.61 -20.06
CA LEU A 73 -31.84 11.35 -20.49
C LEU A 73 -32.77 10.15 -20.23
N GLN A 74 -33.49 10.13 -19.09
CA GLN A 74 -34.53 9.12 -18.82
C GLN A 74 -35.69 9.20 -19.82
N LYS A 75 -36.07 10.41 -20.26
CA LYS A 75 -37.09 10.60 -21.29
C LYS A 75 -36.57 10.16 -22.67
N VAL A 76 -35.35 10.55 -23.05
CA VAL A 76 -34.75 10.22 -24.36
C VAL A 76 -34.54 8.71 -24.51
N GLN A 77 -34.02 8.02 -23.49
CA GLN A 77 -33.82 6.56 -23.51
C GLN A 77 -35.13 5.78 -23.67
N LYS A 78 -36.25 6.32 -23.19
CA LYS A 78 -37.57 5.69 -23.32
C LYS A 78 -38.04 5.62 -24.78
N PHE A 79 -37.43 6.39 -25.67
CA PHE A 79 -37.85 6.54 -27.06
C PHE A 79 -36.82 6.12 -28.10
N ASN A 80 -35.56 5.88 -27.70
CA ASN A 80 -34.53 5.47 -28.66
C ASN A 80 -33.49 4.56 -27.98
N SER A 81 -33.44 3.30 -28.39
CA SER A 81 -32.47 2.30 -27.91
C SER A 81 -31.05 2.57 -28.38
N ASP A 82 -30.88 3.41 -29.40
CA ASP A 82 -29.60 3.62 -30.10
C ASP A 82 -28.84 4.86 -29.57
N PHE A 83 -29.24 5.42 -28.44
CA PHE A 83 -28.69 6.64 -27.85
C PHE A 83 -27.71 6.37 -26.69
N ASP A 84 -26.89 5.32 -26.81
CA ASP A 84 -25.94 4.91 -25.75
C ASP A 84 -24.67 5.81 -25.70
N ALA A 85 -24.25 6.37 -26.84
CA ALA A 85 -22.97 7.09 -26.96
C ALA A 85 -22.76 8.33 -26.04
N PRO A 86 -23.77 9.14 -25.68
CA PRO A 86 -23.56 10.30 -24.80
C PRO A 86 -23.36 9.94 -23.33
N PHE A 87 -23.89 8.79 -22.90
CA PHE A 87 -23.85 8.37 -21.50
C PHE A 87 -22.47 7.87 -21.11
N GLU A 88 -21.85 7.10 -21.99
CA GLU A 88 -20.54 6.53 -21.75
C GLU A 88 -19.46 7.61 -21.59
N LYS A 89 -19.59 8.72 -22.35
CA LYS A 89 -18.74 9.91 -22.23
C LYS A 89 -19.00 10.76 -20.98
N SER A 90 -20.15 10.61 -20.31
CA SER A 90 -20.52 11.49 -19.20
C SER A 90 -19.69 11.26 -17.93
N LEU A 91 -19.28 10.01 -17.68
CA LEU A 91 -18.45 9.66 -16.52
C LEU A 91 -17.02 10.21 -16.63
N HIS A 92 -16.55 10.52 -17.84
CA HIS A 92 -15.26 11.17 -18.05
C HIS A 92 -15.21 12.63 -17.60
N ARG A 93 -16.36 13.24 -17.34
CA ARG A 93 -16.47 14.67 -17.01
C ARG A 93 -16.91 14.92 -15.56
N LEU A 94 -16.73 13.92 -14.69
CA LEU A 94 -17.14 14.00 -13.29
C LEU A 94 -16.44 15.13 -12.54
N GLY A 95 -15.13 15.29 -12.76
CA GLY A 95 -14.35 16.36 -12.16
C GLY A 95 -14.79 17.77 -12.57
N LYS A 96 -15.15 17.93 -13.85
CA LYS A 96 -15.67 19.19 -14.41
C LYS A 96 -17.06 19.55 -13.89
N TYR A 97 -17.99 18.60 -13.85
CA TYR A 97 -19.40 18.89 -13.55
C TYR A 97 -19.81 18.66 -12.10
N LYS A 98 -19.04 17.86 -11.34
CA LYS A 98 -19.28 17.53 -9.93
C LYS A 98 -20.72 17.13 -9.60
N PRO A 99 -21.32 16.14 -10.30
CA PRO A 99 -22.68 15.68 -10.01
C PRO A 99 -22.79 15.07 -8.59
N SER A 100 -24.00 14.97 -8.03
CA SER A 100 -24.15 14.33 -6.72
C SER A 100 -23.75 12.83 -6.77
N MET A 101 -23.22 12.30 -5.66
CA MET A 101 -22.80 10.90 -5.57
C MET A 101 -23.95 9.92 -5.90
N ASP A 102 -25.17 10.24 -5.47
CA ASP A 102 -26.38 9.46 -5.77
C ASP A 102 -26.72 9.47 -7.28
N ALA A 103 -26.52 10.61 -7.96
CA ALA A 103 -26.71 10.69 -9.41
C ALA A 103 -25.72 9.79 -10.16
N VAL A 104 -24.43 9.81 -9.77
CA VAL A 104 -23.40 8.94 -10.35
C VAL A 104 -23.70 7.47 -10.06
N GLU A 105 -24.10 7.13 -8.84
CA GLU A 105 -24.44 5.75 -8.47
C GLU A 105 -25.64 5.23 -9.28
N LYS A 106 -26.70 6.04 -9.44
CA LYS A 106 -27.87 5.70 -10.28
C LYS A 106 -27.47 5.51 -11.73
N LEU A 107 -26.60 6.37 -12.26
CA LEU A 107 -26.11 6.29 -13.63
C LEU A 107 -25.32 4.99 -13.86
N VAL A 108 -24.35 4.69 -12.99
CA VAL A 108 -23.52 3.48 -13.08
C VAL A 108 -24.34 2.19 -12.95
N LYS A 109 -25.30 2.15 -12.02
CA LYS A 109 -26.21 1.00 -11.88
C LYS A 109 -27.04 0.75 -13.14
N LYS A 110 -27.41 1.82 -13.84
CA LYS A 110 -28.24 1.76 -15.04
C LYS A 110 -27.42 1.43 -16.29
N PHE A 111 -26.19 1.91 -16.37
CA PHE A 111 -25.29 1.75 -17.50
C PHE A 111 -23.90 1.29 -17.05
N PRO A 112 -23.75 0.04 -16.62
CA PRO A 112 -22.47 -0.46 -16.10
C PRO A 112 -21.37 -0.50 -17.18
N SER A 113 -21.71 -0.60 -18.47
CA SER A 113 -20.73 -0.55 -19.58
C SER A 113 -19.97 0.76 -19.64
N ALA A 114 -20.58 1.87 -19.20
CA ALA A 114 -19.96 3.19 -19.19
C ALA A 114 -18.67 3.22 -18.35
N LEU A 115 -18.54 2.38 -17.32
CA LEU A 115 -17.33 2.29 -16.49
C LEU A 115 -16.09 1.78 -17.27
N SER A 116 -16.30 1.04 -18.35
CA SER A 116 -15.22 0.52 -19.22
C SER A 116 -15.03 1.35 -20.47
N TYR A 117 -15.82 2.41 -20.65
CA TYR A 117 -15.75 3.23 -21.86
C TYR A 117 -14.44 4.00 -21.92
N GLN A 118 -13.70 3.79 -23.00
CA GLN A 118 -12.46 4.49 -23.24
C GLN A 118 -12.73 5.81 -23.98
N ASP A 119 -12.14 6.90 -23.52
CA ASP A 119 -12.14 8.16 -24.25
C ASP A 119 -11.15 8.14 -25.43
N GLU A 120 -10.91 9.31 -26.02
CA GLU A 120 -10.01 9.46 -27.18
C GLU A 120 -8.55 9.17 -26.82
N ASP A 121 -8.20 9.27 -25.54
CA ASP A 121 -6.87 8.98 -24.98
C ASP A 121 -6.79 7.55 -24.39
N GLY A 122 -7.82 6.72 -24.58
CA GLY A 122 -7.85 5.35 -24.07
C GLY A 122 -8.09 5.23 -22.56
N GLN A 123 -8.33 6.34 -21.87
CA GLN A 123 -8.58 6.37 -20.43
C GLN A 123 -9.99 5.87 -20.13
N ILE A 124 -10.18 5.19 -19.00
CA ILE A 124 -11.51 4.85 -18.47
C ILE A 124 -11.94 5.88 -17.42
N PRO A 125 -13.24 5.98 -17.07
CA PRO A 125 -13.72 7.11 -16.27
C PRO A 125 -13.10 7.28 -14.88
N ILE A 126 -12.58 6.19 -14.29
CA ILE A 126 -11.87 6.29 -13.00
C ILE A 126 -10.51 6.99 -13.14
N GLN A 127 -9.85 6.90 -14.30
CA GLN A 127 -8.59 7.57 -14.61
C GLN A 127 -8.81 9.08 -14.81
N THR A 128 -9.78 9.45 -15.65
CA THR A 128 -10.15 10.85 -15.83
C THR A 128 -10.68 11.48 -14.53
N ALA A 129 -11.46 10.75 -13.72
CA ALA A 129 -11.86 11.24 -12.41
C ALA A 129 -10.66 11.50 -11.47
N ALA A 130 -9.63 10.66 -11.48
CA ALA A 130 -8.44 10.87 -10.66
C ALA A 130 -7.62 12.09 -11.11
N ASN A 131 -7.61 12.38 -12.43
CA ASN A 131 -6.87 13.48 -13.03
C ASN A 131 -7.59 14.84 -12.92
N ASP A 132 -8.91 14.89 -13.09
CA ASP A 132 -9.67 16.13 -13.29
C ASP A 132 -10.32 16.72 -12.03
N ASP A 133 -9.70 16.62 -10.84
CA ASP A 133 -10.32 17.04 -9.56
C ASP A 133 -11.64 16.28 -9.23
N GLY A 134 -11.85 15.10 -9.83
CA GLY A 134 -12.98 14.20 -9.57
C GLY A 134 -12.65 13.03 -8.64
N PHE A 135 -11.54 13.10 -7.89
CA PHE A 135 -11.03 11.96 -7.11
C PHE A 135 -12.02 11.47 -6.04
N GLU A 136 -12.95 12.32 -5.58
CA GLU A 136 -14.03 11.92 -4.67
C GLU A 136 -14.94 10.81 -5.21
N TYR A 137 -15.05 10.66 -6.54
CA TYR A 137 -15.83 9.60 -7.18
C TYR A 137 -15.06 8.28 -7.29
N VAL A 138 -13.73 8.28 -7.10
CA VAL A 138 -12.87 7.10 -7.28
C VAL A 138 -13.34 5.90 -6.45
N PRO A 139 -13.69 6.03 -5.15
CA PRO A 139 -14.17 4.88 -4.37
C PRO A 139 -15.46 4.28 -4.93
N LEU A 140 -16.41 5.10 -5.40
CA LEU A 140 -17.67 4.64 -5.99
C LEU A 140 -17.40 3.91 -7.31
N LEU A 141 -16.62 4.54 -8.20
CA LEU A 141 -16.28 3.98 -9.52
C LEU A 141 -15.50 2.67 -9.38
N ALA A 142 -14.52 2.61 -8.48
CA ALA A 142 -13.76 1.40 -8.22
C ALA A 142 -14.64 0.27 -7.67
N LYS A 143 -15.53 0.58 -6.71
CA LYS A 143 -16.44 -0.38 -6.10
C LYS A 143 -17.41 -0.98 -7.11
N GLU A 144 -18.04 -0.16 -7.93
CA GLU A 144 -18.95 -0.66 -8.97
C GLU A 144 -18.17 -1.33 -10.11
N GLY A 145 -17.03 -0.77 -10.50
CA GLY A 145 -16.14 -1.36 -11.51
C GLY A 145 -15.62 -2.73 -11.12
N PHE A 146 -15.36 -2.96 -9.82
CA PHE A 146 -14.95 -4.26 -9.30
C PHE A 146 -16.03 -5.32 -9.55
N LYS A 147 -17.31 -5.00 -9.34
CA LYS A 147 -18.44 -5.90 -9.61
C LYS A 147 -18.55 -6.26 -11.09
N HIS A 148 -18.21 -5.30 -11.96
CA HIS A 148 -18.32 -5.43 -13.41
C HIS A 148 -17.00 -5.84 -14.10
N LYS A 149 -15.96 -6.18 -13.33
CA LYS A 149 -14.62 -6.57 -13.84
C LYS A 149 -14.01 -5.54 -14.80
N VAL A 150 -14.23 -4.24 -14.53
CA VAL A 150 -13.69 -3.13 -15.33
C VAL A 150 -12.16 -3.18 -15.32
N GLY A 151 -11.55 -3.10 -16.50
CA GLY A 151 -10.10 -3.22 -16.70
C GLY A 151 -9.57 -4.65 -16.64
N GLY A 152 -10.42 -5.66 -16.41
CA GLY A 152 -10.04 -7.07 -16.28
C GLY A 152 -10.13 -7.60 -14.85
N GLU A 153 -9.93 -8.92 -14.70
CA GLU A 153 -10.16 -9.64 -13.43
C GLU A 153 -9.25 -9.19 -12.28
N HIS A 154 -8.04 -8.72 -12.58
CA HIS A 154 -7.07 -8.28 -11.59
C HIS A 154 -6.95 -6.76 -11.46
N ALA A 155 -7.65 -5.98 -12.31
CA ALA A 155 -7.55 -4.53 -12.33
C ALA A 155 -8.30 -3.84 -11.18
N ARG A 156 -9.03 -4.61 -10.36
CA ARG A 156 -9.85 -4.13 -9.23
C ARG A 156 -10.77 -2.95 -9.59
N GLY A 157 -11.53 -3.11 -10.68
CA GLY A 157 -12.45 -2.09 -11.15
C GLY A 157 -11.74 -0.89 -11.79
N GLY A 158 -10.60 -1.14 -12.43
CA GLY A 158 -9.80 -0.11 -13.09
C GLY A 158 -8.76 0.58 -12.21
N LEU A 159 -8.77 0.36 -10.88
CA LEU A 159 -7.79 0.96 -9.96
C LEU A 159 -6.34 0.65 -10.31
N LEU A 160 -6.06 -0.58 -10.76
CA LEU A 160 -4.72 -1.03 -11.14
C LEU A 160 -4.46 -0.97 -12.64
N LYS A 161 -5.39 -0.42 -13.42
CA LYS A 161 -5.15 -0.20 -14.84
C LYS A 161 -4.14 0.95 -14.94
N VAL A 162 -3.03 0.69 -15.62
CA VAL A 162 -2.02 1.71 -15.88
C VAL A 162 -2.48 2.63 -17.01
N ASP A 163 -2.16 3.91 -16.89
CA ASP A 163 -2.25 4.90 -17.96
C ASP A 163 -1.03 4.80 -18.89
N ASP A 164 -0.93 5.72 -19.84
CA ASP A 164 0.15 5.78 -20.82
C ASP A 164 1.52 6.10 -20.20
N ASP A 165 1.54 6.73 -19.01
CA ASP A 165 2.74 6.97 -18.22
C ASP A 165 3.15 5.76 -17.35
N GLY A 166 2.38 4.67 -17.43
CA GLY A 166 2.58 3.49 -16.60
C GLY A 166 2.11 3.66 -15.16
N ARG A 167 1.35 4.72 -14.85
CA ARG A 167 0.81 4.99 -13.51
C ARG A 167 -0.59 4.43 -13.36
N ASN A 168 -0.90 3.91 -12.18
CA ASN A 168 -2.25 3.50 -11.82
C ASN A 168 -2.93 4.54 -10.91
N ILE A 169 -4.23 4.35 -10.64
CA ILE A 169 -5.02 5.31 -9.84
C ILE A 169 -4.46 5.51 -8.43
N LEU A 170 -3.91 4.46 -7.81
CA LEU A 170 -3.33 4.56 -6.47
C LEU A 170 -2.10 5.48 -6.47
N GLN A 171 -1.29 5.43 -7.53
CA GLN A 171 -0.14 6.32 -7.70
C GLN A 171 -0.58 7.75 -8.02
N LEU A 172 -1.58 7.93 -8.88
CA LEU A 172 -2.13 9.26 -9.20
C LEU A 172 -2.72 9.98 -7.96
N LEU A 173 -3.35 9.23 -7.04
CA LEU A 173 -3.84 9.78 -5.77
C LEU A 173 -2.72 10.25 -4.82
N LEU A 174 -1.50 9.79 -5.04
CA LEU A 174 -0.31 10.14 -4.24
C LEU A 174 0.55 11.20 -4.91
N ASP A 175 0.38 11.42 -6.22
CA ASP A 175 1.22 12.28 -7.03
C ASP A 175 1.16 13.75 -6.57
N PRO A 176 2.30 14.34 -6.14
CA PRO A 176 2.35 15.74 -5.71
C PRO A 176 2.19 16.73 -6.86
N ASP A 177 2.56 16.37 -8.10
CA ASP A 177 2.53 17.31 -9.22
C ASP A 177 1.08 17.68 -9.58
N LEU A 178 0.13 16.79 -9.29
CA LEU A 178 -1.29 17.05 -9.46
C LEU A 178 -1.89 17.98 -8.38
N GLU A 179 -1.13 18.38 -7.36
CA GLU A 179 -1.59 19.32 -6.32
C GLU A 179 -1.29 20.79 -6.65
N VAL A 180 -0.31 21.05 -7.51
CA VAL A 180 0.25 22.39 -7.75
C VAL A 180 -0.74 23.32 -8.47
N VAL A 181 -1.76 22.76 -9.14
CA VAL A 181 -2.67 23.53 -10.00
C VAL A 181 -3.74 24.31 -9.21
N ASN A 182 -4.02 23.96 -7.95
CA ASN A 182 -5.11 24.60 -7.17
C ASN A 182 -4.74 24.76 -5.67
N VAL A 183 -3.88 25.73 -5.36
CA VAL A 183 -3.38 26.02 -3.99
C VAL A 183 -4.51 26.34 -2.98
N GLU A 184 -5.68 26.77 -3.45
CA GLU A 184 -6.81 27.12 -2.58
C GLU A 184 -7.63 25.90 -2.11
N ASN A 185 -7.41 24.71 -2.68
CA ASN A 185 -8.21 23.53 -2.37
C ASN A 185 -7.47 22.56 -1.44
N ASN A 186 -8.16 22.11 -0.39
CA ASN A 186 -7.74 21.05 0.53
C ASN A 186 -7.70 19.65 -0.14
N ASN A 187 -7.18 19.57 -1.37
CA ASN A 187 -7.07 18.36 -2.19
C ASN A 187 -6.16 17.32 -1.50
N ALA A 188 -5.15 17.80 -0.76
CA ALA A 188 -4.25 16.97 0.04
C ALA A 188 -5.01 15.99 0.94
N ALA A 189 -5.85 16.53 1.84
CA ALA A 189 -6.63 15.77 2.80
C ALA A 189 -7.72 14.93 2.13
N LYS A 190 -8.41 15.46 1.10
CA LYS A 190 -9.48 14.71 0.43
C LYS A 190 -8.94 13.44 -0.27
N ARG A 191 -7.77 13.50 -0.90
CA ARG A 191 -7.14 12.31 -1.49
C ARG A 191 -6.75 11.28 -0.44
N LEU A 192 -6.32 11.72 0.74
CA LEU A 192 -6.10 10.81 1.88
C LEU A 192 -7.41 10.14 2.32
N ASP A 193 -8.52 10.87 2.36
CA ASP A 193 -9.84 10.31 2.68
C ASP A 193 -10.29 9.28 1.63
N VAL A 194 -10.00 9.53 0.34
CA VAL A 194 -10.21 8.56 -0.74
C VAL A 194 -9.40 7.29 -0.52
N LEU A 195 -8.11 7.39 -0.17
CA LEU A 195 -7.27 6.22 0.13
C LEU A 195 -7.80 5.41 1.33
N LYS A 196 -8.21 6.09 2.41
CA LYS A 196 -8.85 5.45 3.58
C LYS A 196 -10.15 4.75 3.22
N GLU A 197 -10.98 5.37 2.37
CA GLU A 197 -12.22 4.76 1.90
C GLU A 197 -11.95 3.53 1.01
N LEU A 198 -10.95 3.60 0.12
CA LEU A 198 -10.51 2.44 -0.67
C LEU A 198 -10.00 1.30 0.22
N GLN A 199 -9.28 1.60 1.31
CA GLN A 199 -8.87 0.60 2.30
C GLN A 199 -10.09 -0.01 3.00
N ARG A 200 -11.06 0.82 3.44
CA ARG A 200 -12.30 0.37 4.08
C ARG A 200 -13.12 -0.57 3.18
N LEU A 201 -13.14 -0.27 1.87
CA LEU A 201 -13.78 -1.09 0.84
C LEU A 201 -12.96 -2.34 0.46
N ARG A 202 -11.78 -2.55 1.07
CA ARG A 202 -10.83 -3.64 0.76
C ARG A 202 -10.35 -3.63 -0.69
N LEU A 203 -10.27 -2.43 -1.27
CA LEU A 203 -9.78 -2.19 -2.63
C LEU A 203 -8.32 -1.75 -2.64
N LEU A 204 -7.87 -1.05 -1.58
CA LEU A 204 -6.46 -0.83 -1.27
C LEU A 204 -6.02 -1.84 -0.20
N LEU A 205 -4.98 -2.62 -0.51
CA LEU A 205 -4.45 -3.71 0.30
C LEU A 205 -3.02 -3.37 0.76
N PRO A 206 -2.54 -3.91 1.90
CA PRO A 206 -1.17 -3.70 2.35
C PRO A 206 -0.12 -4.02 1.29
N LYS A 207 -0.27 -5.16 0.59
CA LYS A 207 0.64 -5.60 -0.48
C LYS A 207 0.78 -4.59 -1.64
N ASP A 208 -0.22 -3.74 -1.85
CA ASP A 208 -0.20 -2.74 -2.92
C ASP A 208 0.85 -1.67 -2.65
N VAL A 209 1.10 -1.37 -1.37
CA VAL A 209 2.10 -0.39 -0.94
C VAL A 209 3.46 -0.74 -1.53
N GLN A 210 3.83 -2.01 -1.43
CA GLN A 210 5.08 -2.54 -2.00
C GLN A 210 4.95 -2.81 -3.51
N GLU A 211 3.91 -3.52 -3.97
CA GLU A 211 3.76 -3.97 -5.38
C GLU A 211 3.70 -2.80 -6.38
N HIS A 212 3.21 -1.63 -5.95
CA HIS A 212 3.09 -0.44 -6.79
C HIS A 212 3.98 0.72 -6.32
N SER A 213 4.97 0.44 -5.47
CA SER A 213 5.92 1.41 -4.92
C SER A 213 5.25 2.69 -4.41
N LEU A 214 4.10 2.56 -3.73
CA LEU A 214 3.27 3.71 -3.36
C LEU A 214 3.99 4.69 -2.42
N LEU A 215 4.89 4.19 -1.57
CA LEU A 215 5.70 5.04 -0.69
C LEU A 215 6.56 6.05 -1.47
N GLN A 216 7.03 5.70 -2.68
CA GLN A 216 7.82 6.61 -3.51
C GLN A 216 7.04 7.89 -3.86
N PHE A 217 5.76 7.74 -4.19
CA PHE A 217 4.89 8.85 -4.57
C PHE A 217 4.43 9.66 -3.36
N ALA A 218 4.33 9.02 -2.19
CA ALA A 218 3.81 9.66 -0.98
C ALA A 218 4.84 10.50 -0.22
N CYS A 219 6.13 10.42 -0.52
CA CYS A 219 7.19 11.02 0.31
C CYS A 219 7.12 12.55 0.48
N SER A 220 6.49 13.24 -0.46
CA SER A 220 6.24 14.70 -0.40
C SER A 220 5.07 15.07 0.52
N ASN A 221 4.20 14.11 0.88
CA ASN A 221 3.02 14.33 1.70
C ASN A 221 3.06 13.47 2.97
N TYR A 222 3.34 14.12 4.11
CA TYR A 222 3.50 13.48 5.42
C TYR A 222 2.33 12.56 5.79
N GLU A 223 1.10 13.05 5.63
CA GLU A 223 -0.10 12.35 6.11
C GLU A 223 -0.39 11.09 5.28
N ARG A 224 -0.17 11.15 3.96
CA ARG A 224 -0.30 9.97 3.09
C ARG A 224 0.81 8.97 3.30
N PHE A 225 2.04 9.45 3.46
CA PHE A 225 3.17 8.58 3.75
C PHE A 225 2.95 7.83 5.07
N GLU A 226 2.61 8.52 6.16
CA GLU A 226 2.30 7.87 7.44
C GLU A 226 1.15 6.88 7.32
N PHE A 227 0.09 7.23 6.59
CA PHE A 227 -1.02 6.31 6.34
C PHE A 227 -0.52 5.03 5.65
N LEU A 228 0.25 5.12 4.55
CA LEU A 228 0.75 3.94 3.84
C LEU A 228 1.74 3.12 4.68
N VAL A 229 2.62 3.76 5.45
CA VAL A 229 3.51 3.06 6.39
C VAL A 229 2.70 2.33 7.46
N SER A 230 1.60 2.90 7.94
CA SER A 230 0.72 2.22 8.89
C SER A 230 -0.01 1.01 8.30
N LEU A 231 -0.20 0.98 6.97
CA LEU A 231 -0.78 -0.17 6.25
C LEU A 231 0.21 -1.31 6.11
N ASP A 232 1.44 -0.99 5.72
CA ASP A 232 2.51 -1.95 5.51
C ASP A 232 3.87 -1.36 5.92
N PRO A 233 4.26 -1.48 7.20
CA PRO A 233 5.54 -0.95 7.67
C PRO A 233 6.72 -1.62 6.97
N ASP A 234 6.61 -2.90 6.64
CA ASP A 234 7.67 -3.67 5.98
C ASP A 234 8.01 -3.14 4.58
N ALA A 235 7.06 -2.46 3.92
CA ALA A 235 7.29 -1.84 2.63
C ALA A 235 8.44 -0.81 2.69
N LEU A 236 8.71 -0.18 3.83
CA LEU A 236 9.84 0.75 3.99
C LEU A 236 11.20 0.10 3.65
N ALA A 237 11.42 -1.14 4.10
CA ALA A 237 12.67 -1.85 3.90
C ALA A 237 12.68 -2.68 2.59
N LYS A 238 11.50 -3.10 2.12
CA LYS A 238 11.36 -4.01 0.97
C LYS A 238 11.09 -3.31 -0.36
N THR A 239 10.59 -2.07 -0.34
CA THR A 239 10.28 -1.34 -1.58
C THR A 239 11.57 -0.95 -2.29
N LYS A 240 11.61 -1.26 -3.60
CA LYS A 240 12.68 -0.86 -4.50
C LYS A 240 12.09 -0.01 -5.63
N VAL A 241 12.82 1.01 -6.03
CA VAL A 241 12.54 1.79 -7.23
C VAL A 241 13.51 1.31 -8.30
N GLY A 242 12.99 0.50 -9.23
CA GLY A 242 13.86 -0.37 -10.04
C GLY A 242 14.56 -1.39 -9.13
N ASN A 243 15.89 -1.39 -9.14
CA ASN A 243 16.70 -2.27 -8.26
C ASN A 243 17.21 -1.56 -7.00
N VAL A 244 16.96 -0.25 -6.88
CA VAL A 244 17.52 0.59 -5.82
C VAL A 244 16.56 0.63 -4.63
N PRO A 245 17.01 0.36 -3.39
CA PRO A 245 16.13 0.48 -2.21
C PRO A 245 15.59 1.89 -2.06
N LEU A 246 14.34 2.03 -1.57
CA LEU A 246 13.64 3.32 -1.48
C LEU A 246 14.47 4.45 -0.82
N ILE A 247 15.19 4.15 0.27
CA ILE A 247 16.04 5.13 0.97
C ILE A 247 17.16 5.70 0.10
N HIS A 248 17.68 4.93 -0.86
CA HIS A 248 18.67 5.43 -1.83
C HIS A 248 18.04 6.24 -2.96
N TYR A 249 16.73 6.13 -3.20
CA TYR A 249 16.04 6.95 -4.21
C TYR A 249 15.67 8.33 -3.65
N MET A 250 15.37 8.41 -2.36
CA MET A 250 14.83 9.59 -1.70
C MET A 250 15.91 10.60 -1.27
N ARG A 251 16.68 11.12 -2.23
CA ARG A 251 17.82 12.01 -1.95
C ARG A 251 17.55 13.51 -2.17
N ARG A 252 16.40 13.88 -2.74
CA ARG A 252 16.23 15.27 -3.22
C ARG A 252 15.86 16.29 -2.15
N GLU A 253 15.18 15.87 -1.07
CA GLU A 253 14.59 16.80 -0.11
C GLU A 253 14.78 16.38 1.36
N ASP A 254 15.26 17.32 2.18
CA ASP A 254 15.51 17.12 3.61
C ASP A 254 14.28 16.59 4.37
N ASN A 255 13.09 17.07 4.02
CA ASN A 255 11.84 16.67 4.68
C ASN A 255 11.49 15.21 4.37
N SER A 256 11.67 14.80 3.11
CA SER A 256 11.48 13.41 2.68
C SER A 256 12.45 12.46 3.40
N ILE A 257 13.73 12.85 3.51
CA ILE A 257 14.74 12.09 4.25
C ILE A 257 14.38 11.97 5.73
N ARG A 258 13.99 13.09 6.36
CA ARG A 258 13.56 13.12 7.77
C ARG A 258 12.38 12.20 8.02
N LEU A 259 11.38 12.26 7.15
CA LEU A 259 10.17 11.45 7.23
C LEU A 259 10.49 9.96 7.10
N LEU A 260 11.26 9.60 6.07
CA LEU A 260 11.62 8.22 5.79
C LEU A 260 12.49 7.61 6.90
N LEU A 261 13.50 8.33 7.38
CA LEU A 261 14.36 7.87 8.48
C LEU A 261 13.60 7.79 9.80
N LYS A 262 12.72 8.76 10.10
CA LYS A 262 11.88 8.71 11.30
C LYS A 262 11.01 7.44 11.30
N ALA A 263 10.31 7.18 10.20
CA ALA A 263 9.50 5.98 10.04
C ALA A 263 10.37 4.71 10.08
N GLY A 264 11.54 4.74 9.45
CA GLY A 264 12.53 3.66 9.49
C GLY A 264 12.95 3.31 10.91
N PHE A 265 13.30 4.30 11.75
CA PHE A 265 13.66 4.03 13.15
C PHE A 265 12.47 3.56 13.98
N GLU A 266 11.27 4.08 13.72
CA GLU A 266 10.05 3.69 14.46
C GLU A 266 9.60 2.25 14.16
N HIS A 267 9.70 1.81 12.91
CA HIS A 267 9.21 0.49 12.48
C HIS A 267 10.30 -0.57 12.28
N HIS A 268 11.53 -0.15 12.00
CA HIS A 268 12.67 -1.01 11.66
C HIS A 268 13.94 -0.69 12.47
N PRO A 269 13.85 -0.57 13.81
CA PRO A 269 15.01 -0.22 14.64
C PRO A 269 16.13 -1.26 14.55
N ASN A 270 15.79 -2.54 14.38
CA ASN A 270 16.71 -3.69 14.32
C ASN A 270 17.59 -3.73 13.06
N ILE A 271 17.26 -2.96 12.02
CA ILE A 271 18.13 -2.81 10.84
C ILE A 271 18.75 -1.40 10.77
N GLY A 272 18.73 -0.66 11.88
CA GLY A 272 19.34 0.66 11.99
C GLY A 272 18.55 1.76 11.29
N GLY A 273 17.22 1.65 11.23
CA GLY A 273 16.38 2.70 10.67
C GLY A 273 16.61 2.98 9.19
N LEU A 274 16.88 1.92 8.42
CA LEU A 274 17.18 1.95 6.97
C LEU A 274 18.55 2.55 6.58
N LEU A 275 19.30 3.15 7.53
CA LEU A 275 20.57 3.85 7.23
C LEU A 275 21.67 2.94 6.67
N PHE A 276 21.67 1.68 7.05
CA PHE A 276 22.70 0.70 6.68
C PHE A 276 22.13 -0.38 5.76
N ILE A 277 21.07 -0.04 5.02
CA ILE A 277 20.69 -0.80 3.84
C ILE A 277 21.69 -0.42 2.75
N GLU A 278 22.21 -1.43 2.06
CA GLU A 278 23.16 -1.27 0.96
C GLU A 278 22.42 -1.33 -0.38
N ASP A 279 22.94 -0.61 -1.36
CA ASP A 279 22.55 -0.76 -2.76
C ASP A 279 23.32 -1.91 -3.43
N ASP A 280 23.09 -2.11 -4.74
CA ASP A 280 23.74 -3.18 -5.51
C ASP A 280 25.28 -3.00 -5.62
N ASN A 281 25.82 -1.83 -5.26
CA ASN A 281 27.26 -1.56 -5.22
C ASN A 281 27.87 -1.78 -3.82
N GLY A 282 27.06 -2.15 -2.82
CA GLY A 282 27.49 -2.25 -1.43
C GLY A 282 27.63 -0.88 -0.73
N THR A 283 27.19 0.22 -1.36
CA THR A 283 27.20 1.53 -0.71
C THR A 283 26.00 1.61 0.22
N SER A 284 26.22 1.99 1.47
CA SER A 284 25.12 2.17 2.43
C SER A 284 24.30 3.43 2.16
N ALA A 285 23.04 3.44 2.62
CA ALA A 285 22.18 4.61 2.49
C ALA A 285 22.76 5.83 3.20
N PHE A 286 23.41 5.65 4.36
CA PHE A 286 24.09 6.73 5.08
C PHE A 286 25.23 7.35 4.27
N GLU A 287 26.09 6.54 3.64
CA GLU A 287 27.17 7.03 2.77
C GLU A 287 26.61 7.79 1.58
N SER A 288 25.63 7.22 0.89
CA SER A 288 24.94 7.88 -0.23
C SER A 288 24.37 9.26 0.16
N LEU A 289 23.77 9.36 1.34
CA LEU A 289 23.20 10.62 1.85
C LEU A 289 24.28 11.61 2.27
N CYS A 290 25.40 11.14 2.83
CA CYS A 290 26.54 11.98 3.19
C CYS A 290 27.23 12.55 1.95
N ASP A 291 27.38 11.75 0.88
CA ASP A 291 27.96 12.20 -0.39
C ASP A 291 27.12 13.32 -1.04
N GLU A 292 25.80 13.25 -0.92
CA GLU A 292 24.89 14.24 -1.53
C GLU A 292 24.66 15.48 -0.68
N HIS A 293 24.51 15.34 0.64
CA HIS A 293 24.12 16.42 1.53
C HIS A 293 25.22 16.91 2.48
N GLY A 294 26.33 16.19 2.55
CA GLY A 294 27.39 16.41 3.52
C GLY A 294 27.11 15.72 4.87
N GLU A 295 28.17 15.17 5.45
CA GLU A 295 28.15 14.44 6.72
C GLU A 295 27.56 15.26 7.87
N GLU A 296 27.96 16.53 8.01
CA GLU A 296 27.49 17.39 9.10
C GLU A 296 25.97 17.58 9.06
N LYS A 297 25.43 17.82 7.86
CA LYS A 297 23.99 18.02 7.65
C LYS A 297 23.22 16.75 7.99
N MET A 298 23.71 15.59 7.54
CA MET A 298 23.10 14.30 7.86
C MET A 298 23.14 13.99 9.35
N MET A 299 24.24 14.26 10.05
CA MET A 299 24.31 14.10 11.50
C MET A 299 23.35 15.03 12.25
N ASN A 300 23.08 16.23 11.72
CA ASN A 300 22.08 17.15 12.28
C ASN A 300 20.64 16.66 12.05
N ILE A 301 20.35 16.06 10.88
CA ILE A 301 19.08 15.39 10.63
C ILE A 301 18.89 14.23 11.62
N LEU A 302 19.87 13.34 11.73
CA LEU A 302 19.83 12.20 12.65
C LEU A 302 19.68 12.61 14.10
N HIS A 303 20.35 13.68 14.52
CA HIS A 303 20.20 14.22 15.88
C HIS A 303 18.79 14.75 16.16
N GLY A 304 18.07 15.24 15.16
CA GLY A 304 16.66 15.64 15.31
C GLY A 304 15.69 14.46 15.41
N ILE A 305 16.07 13.29 14.87
CA ILE A 305 15.23 12.08 14.86
C ILE A 305 15.51 11.20 16.07
N LEU A 306 16.78 10.99 16.37
CA LEU A 306 17.26 10.17 17.47
C LEU A 306 17.28 11.01 18.76
N SER A 307 16.58 10.54 19.78
CA SER A 307 16.52 11.20 21.08
C SER A 307 16.93 10.22 22.19
N PRO A 308 17.57 10.70 23.28
CA PRO A 308 17.89 9.84 24.43
C PRO A 308 16.67 9.19 25.10
N LYS A 309 15.46 9.69 24.83
CA LYS A 309 14.20 9.14 25.34
C LYS A 309 13.72 7.93 24.54
N ARG A 310 14.25 7.74 23.34
CA ARG A 310 13.92 6.61 22.46
C ARG A 310 15.10 5.66 22.51
N ASP A 311 14.85 4.42 22.91
CA ASP A 311 15.89 3.39 23.08
C ASP A 311 16.34 2.81 21.73
N PHE A 312 16.86 3.67 20.85
CA PHE A 312 17.41 3.23 19.56
C PHE A 312 18.90 2.89 19.70
N PRO A 313 19.29 1.61 19.54
CA PRO A 313 20.67 1.15 19.72
C PRO A 313 21.55 1.50 18.52
N ILE A 314 21.55 2.76 18.05
CA ILE A 314 22.21 3.16 16.79
C ILE A 314 23.69 2.77 16.73
N LEU A 315 24.41 2.88 17.85
CA LEU A 315 25.82 2.48 17.91
C LEU A 315 26.03 0.98 17.68
N HIS A 316 25.06 0.14 18.00
CA HIS A 316 25.17 -1.29 17.73
C HIS A 316 25.23 -1.53 16.22
N HIS A 317 24.37 -0.84 15.47
CA HIS A 317 24.37 -0.93 14.01
C HIS A 317 25.62 -0.29 13.40
N VAL A 318 26.07 0.86 13.91
CA VAL A 318 27.29 1.52 13.38
C VAL A 318 28.53 0.66 13.58
N PHE A 319 28.73 0.09 14.78
CA PHE A 319 29.90 -0.74 15.05
C PHE A 319 29.88 -2.05 14.27
N ILE A 320 28.71 -2.57 13.90
CA ILE A 320 28.61 -3.81 13.11
C ILE A 320 28.72 -3.53 11.62
N LYS A 321 27.98 -2.53 11.11
CA LYS A 321 27.76 -2.32 9.68
C LYS A 321 28.48 -1.12 9.07
N ALA A 322 28.94 -0.17 9.87
CA ALA A 322 29.47 1.11 9.38
C ALA A 322 30.63 1.63 10.24
N GLN A 323 31.62 0.75 10.46
CA GLN A 323 32.72 0.98 11.39
C GLN A 323 33.56 2.22 11.08
N GLN A 324 33.67 2.58 9.80
CA GLN A 324 34.32 3.79 9.31
C GLN A 324 33.72 5.07 9.93
N HIS A 325 32.46 5.05 10.35
CA HIS A 325 31.77 6.18 10.98
C HIS A 325 31.68 6.08 12.51
N LYS A 326 32.35 5.11 13.15
CA LYS A 326 32.23 4.85 14.61
C LYS A 326 32.54 6.08 15.47
N GLN A 327 33.59 6.83 15.15
CA GLN A 327 34.02 8.00 15.94
C GLN A 327 32.99 9.13 15.84
N LEU A 328 32.47 9.35 14.63
CA LEU A 328 31.46 10.36 14.35
C LEU A 328 30.17 10.10 15.14
N PHE A 329 29.64 8.88 15.06
CA PHE A 329 28.42 8.52 15.78
C PHE A 329 28.62 8.48 17.29
N THR A 330 29.77 7.98 17.78
CA THR A 330 30.07 7.99 19.22
C THR A 330 30.13 9.41 19.77
N LYS A 331 30.71 10.35 19.01
CA LYS A 331 30.75 11.77 19.39
C LYS A 331 29.36 12.42 19.40
N LYS A 332 28.49 12.11 18.42
CA LYS A 332 27.16 12.73 18.30
C LYS A 332 26.11 12.08 19.22
N PHE A 333 26.25 10.78 19.53
CA PHE A 333 25.28 9.99 20.29
C PHE A 333 25.93 9.21 21.45
N PRO A 334 26.66 9.89 22.37
CA PRO A 334 27.37 9.20 23.46
C PRO A 334 26.42 8.43 24.38
N TRP A 335 25.17 8.90 24.52
CA TRP A 335 24.13 8.24 25.31
C TRP A 335 23.75 6.84 24.79
N ALA A 336 23.90 6.59 23.48
CA ALA A 336 23.51 5.32 22.86
C ALA A 336 24.45 4.17 23.22
N TYR A 337 25.59 4.45 23.87
CA TYR A 337 26.56 3.44 24.32
C TYR A 337 25.98 2.52 25.39
N HIS A 338 25.04 3.01 26.19
CA HIS A 338 24.44 2.29 27.30
C HIS A 338 23.12 1.60 26.93
N LEU A 339 22.64 1.81 25.69
CA LEU A 339 21.45 1.13 25.23
C LEU A 339 21.72 -0.34 24.97
N LYS A 340 20.63 -1.10 24.97
CA LYS A 340 20.65 -2.50 24.57
C LYS A 340 19.99 -2.64 23.21
N ASP A 341 20.44 -3.60 22.41
CA ASP A 341 19.74 -3.94 21.18
C ASP A 341 18.38 -4.61 21.44
N HIS A 342 17.68 -4.96 20.36
CA HIS A 342 16.38 -5.64 20.41
C HIS A 342 16.45 -7.05 21.04
N ASP A 343 17.65 -7.63 21.08
CA ASP A 343 17.95 -8.91 21.72
C ASP A 343 18.36 -8.75 23.20
N GLY A 344 18.41 -7.51 23.70
CA GLY A 344 18.80 -7.16 25.06
C GLY A 344 20.31 -7.16 25.30
N ARG A 345 21.12 -7.28 24.24
CA ARG A 345 22.59 -7.26 24.30
C ARG A 345 23.11 -5.87 24.55
N THR A 346 24.22 -5.76 25.26
CA THR A 346 25.02 -4.53 25.26
C THR A 346 25.74 -4.34 23.93
N LEU A 347 26.32 -3.15 23.72
CA LEU A 347 27.13 -2.86 22.53
C LEU A 347 28.27 -3.88 22.38
N GLN A 348 28.97 -4.19 23.48
CA GLN A 348 30.07 -5.15 23.47
C GLN A 348 29.59 -6.55 23.15
N GLN A 349 28.48 -7.01 23.76
CA GLN A 349 27.90 -8.32 23.45
C GLN A 349 27.49 -8.44 21.98
N SER A 350 26.98 -7.36 21.40
CA SER A 350 26.57 -7.32 19.99
C SER A 350 27.76 -7.38 19.05
N ILE A 351 28.85 -6.69 19.37
CA ILE A 351 30.11 -6.77 18.61
C ILE A 351 30.70 -8.18 18.68
N LEU A 352 30.70 -8.81 19.87
CA LEU A 352 31.16 -10.18 20.06
C LEU A 352 30.29 -11.17 19.26
N ALA A 353 28.97 -10.99 19.27
CA ALA A 353 28.01 -11.84 18.56
C ALA A 353 28.08 -11.67 17.03
N ALA A 354 28.45 -10.48 16.54
CA ALA A 354 28.67 -10.23 15.12
C ALA A 354 29.92 -10.95 14.57
N GLY A 355 30.80 -11.39 15.46
CA GLY A 355 31.92 -12.26 15.13
C GLY A 355 33.23 -11.53 14.81
N PRO A 356 34.25 -12.30 14.40
CA PRO A 356 35.65 -11.91 14.39
C PRO A 356 35.99 -10.83 13.36
N GLU A 357 35.29 -10.79 12.23
CA GLU A 357 35.48 -9.74 11.22
C GLU A 357 35.22 -8.34 11.81
N VAL A 358 34.17 -8.22 12.63
CA VAL A 358 33.87 -6.99 13.36
C VAL A 358 34.89 -6.78 14.49
N MET A 359 35.22 -7.82 15.24
CA MET A 359 36.11 -7.70 16.40
C MET A 359 37.56 -7.31 16.08
N ASN A 360 38.10 -7.73 14.93
CA ASN A 360 39.48 -7.43 14.56
C ASN A 360 39.73 -5.94 14.33
N VAL A 361 38.68 -5.16 14.12
CA VAL A 361 38.74 -3.70 14.02
C VAL A 361 38.66 -3.02 15.40
N HIS A 362 38.45 -3.81 16.46
CA HIS A 362 38.09 -3.35 17.80
C HIS A 362 38.89 -4.02 18.92
N ASP A 363 40.20 -4.22 18.75
CA ASP A 363 41.09 -4.77 19.79
C ASP A 363 41.01 -3.96 21.11
N GLU A 364 40.82 -2.64 21.02
CA GLU A 364 40.60 -1.77 22.18
C GLU A 364 39.32 -2.11 22.95
N LEU A 365 38.26 -2.48 22.24
CA LEU A 365 36.98 -2.82 22.86
C LEU A 365 37.09 -4.12 23.66
N PHE A 366 37.86 -5.06 23.16
CA PHE A 366 38.20 -6.28 23.86
C PHE A 366 39.04 -6.02 25.13
N ALA A 367 40.07 -5.18 25.02
CA ALA A 367 40.89 -4.79 26.17
C ALA A 367 40.09 -4.04 27.25
N SER A 368 39.04 -3.31 26.85
CA SER A 368 38.17 -2.55 27.76
C SER A 368 37.06 -3.36 28.45
N LEU A 369 36.87 -4.64 28.12
CA LEU A 369 35.90 -5.48 28.82
C LEU A 369 36.29 -5.61 30.30
N THR A 370 35.34 -5.33 31.19
CA THR A 370 35.51 -5.57 32.64
C THR A 370 35.31 -7.05 32.95
N ASP A 371 35.82 -7.49 34.10
CA ASP A 371 35.66 -8.88 34.52
C ASP A 371 34.18 -9.25 34.72
N ASP A 372 33.35 -8.30 35.18
CA ASP A 372 31.89 -8.47 35.27
C ASP A 372 31.24 -8.65 33.90
N GLN A 373 31.68 -7.89 32.89
CA GLN A 373 31.20 -8.06 31.51
C GLN A 373 31.63 -9.41 30.93
N ILE A 374 32.83 -9.90 31.25
CA ILE A 374 33.29 -11.24 30.86
C ILE A 374 32.45 -12.34 31.51
N GLN A 375 31.90 -12.11 32.72
CA GLN A 375 30.97 -13.04 33.36
C GLN A 375 29.53 -12.89 32.88
N MET A 376 29.18 -11.79 32.21
CA MET A 376 27.82 -11.52 31.77
C MET A 376 27.48 -12.37 30.54
N LYS A 377 26.55 -13.31 30.71
CA LYS A 377 26.07 -14.15 29.62
C LYS A 377 25.32 -13.31 28.58
N ASP A 378 25.52 -13.66 27.32
CA ASP A 378 24.73 -13.15 26.21
C ASP A 378 23.26 -13.55 26.42
N PRO A 379 22.31 -12.60 26.39
CA PRO A 379 20.91 -12.85 26.69
C PRO A 379 20.22 -13.82 25.71
N VAL A 380 20.73 -13.95 24.48
CA VAL A 380 20.13 -14.80 23.44
C VAL A 380 20.68 -16.22 23.49
N THR A 381 22.00 -16.35 23.46
CA THR A 381 22.69 -17.65 23.36
C THR A 381 22.93 -18.27 24.73
N THR A 382 22.82 -17.50 25.82
CA THR A 382 23.17 -17.87 27.19
C THR A 382 24.65 -18.25 27.39
N LEU A 383 25.48 -17.97 26.38
CA LEU A 383 26.92 -18.22 26.40
C LEU A 383 27.65 -17.06 27.07
N PHE A 384 28.77 -17.37 27.70
CA PHE A 384 29.72 -16.34 28.10
C PHE A 384 30.40 -15.72 26.86
N PRO A 385 30.89 -14.47 26.92
CA PRO A 385 31.61 -13.79 25.84
C PRO A 385 32.63 -14.65 25.10
N PHE A 386 33.54 -15.33 25.81
CA PHE A 386 34.54 -16.21 25.19
C PHE A 386 33.90 -17.37 24.41
N ALA A 387 32.80 -17.94 24.92
CA ALA A 387 32.11 -19.05 24.29
C ALA A 387 31.27 -18.57 23.10
N ALA A 388 30.64 -17.39 23.18
CA ALA A 388 29.93 -16.77 22.08
C ALA A 388 30.87 -16.52 20.89
N MET A 389 32.08 -16.00 21.15
CA MET A 389 33.11 -15.85 20.12
C MET A 389 33.57 -17.19 19.55
N ALA A 390 33.76 -18.20 20.40
CA ALA A 390 34.27 -19.51 19.98
C ALA A 390 33.32 -20.29 19.06
N VAL A 391 32.02 -19.93 19.05
CA VAL A 391 31.00 -20.58 18.21
C VAL A 391 30.95 -19.98 16.79
N GLY A 392 31.56 -18.81 16.56
CA GLY A 392 31.60 -18.19 15.24
C GLY A 392 32.48 -18.96 14.24
N GLU A 393 32.14 -18.89 12.95
CA GLU A 393 32.82 -19.61 11.85
C GLU A 393 34.33 -19.28 11.72
N HIS A 394 34.76 -18.13 12.27
CA HIS A 394 36.14 -17.65 12.23
C HIS A 394 36.71 -17.33 13.62
N ALA A 395 36.31 -18.09 14.65
CA ALA A 395 36.67 -17.85 16.04
C ALA A 395 38.17 -17.51 16.26
N ASP A 396 38.43 -16.36 16.88
CA ASP A 396 39.76 -15.98 17.36
C ASP A 396 40.04 -16.68 18.70
N LEU A 397 40.71 -17.83 18.62
CA LEU A 397 41.02 -18.65 19.80
C LEU A 397 41.99 -17.96 20.77
N GLU A 398 42.84 -17.05 20.30
CA GLU A 398 43.76 -16.31 21.16
C GLU A 398 42.99 -15.33 22.05
N LYS A 399 42.05 -14.57 21.47
CA LYS A 399 41.14 -13.71 22.23
C LYS A 399 40.21 -14.52 23.15
N CYS A 400 39.73 -15.69 22.70
CA CYS A 400 38.95 -16.58 23.58
C CYS A 400 39.77 -17.01 24.81
N PHE A 401 41.02 -17.43 24.59
CA PHE A 401 41.92 -17.86 25.64
C PHE A 401 42.29 -16.72 26.60
N TYR A 402 42.54 -15.52 26.07
CA TYR A 402 42.81 -14.34 26.90
C TYR A 402 41.63 -14.02 27.83
N MET A 403 40.38 -14.06 27.34
CA MET A 403 39.21 -13.85 28.20
C MET A 403 39.08 -14.90 29.30
N LEU A 404 39.37 -16.18 28.97
CA LEU A 404 39.40 -17.26 29.95
C LEU A 404 40.49 -17.07 31.00
N LEU A 405 41.67 -16.61 30.60
CA LEU A 405 42.77 -16.32 31.53
C LEU A 405 42.44 -15.17 32.47
N ARG A 406 41.76 -14.14 31.98
CA ARG A 406 41.32 -13.01 32.81
C ARG A 406 40.29 -13.41 33.86
N GLN A 407 39.41 -14.34 33.53
CA GLN A 407 38.37 -14.78 34.45
C GLN A 407 38.19 -16.31 34.47
N PRO A 408 39.11 -17.08 35.08
CA PRO A 408 39.05 -18.54 35.09
C PRO A 408 37.82 -19.10 35.82
N SER A 409 37.25 -18.32 36.75
CA SER A 409 36.10 -18.71 37.57
C SER A 409 34.84 -19.03 36.76
N VAL A 410 34.71 -18.55 35.52
CA VAL A 410 33.61 -18.93 34.61
C VAL A 410 33.62 -20.42 34.26
N LEU A 411 34.77 -21.10 34.35
CA LEU A 411 34.89 -22.54 34.16
C LEU A 411 34.57 -23.33 35.43
N GLU A 412 34.88 -22.76 36.59
CA GLU A 412 34.69 -23.39 37.90
C GLU A 412 33.22 -23.36 38.35
N ASN A 413 32.49 -22.32 37.95
CA ASN A 413 31.05 -22.16 38.14
C ASN A 413 30.22 -23.07 37.21
N ARG A 414 30.68 -24.31 36.99
CA ARG A 414 29.80 -25.35 36.46
C ARG A 414 28.62 -25.45 37.42
N PRO A 415 27.36 -25.24 36.97
CA PRO A 415 26.22 -25.55 37.82
C PRO A 415 26.45 -26.99 38.26
N ARG A 416 26.69 -27.20 39.57
CA ARG A 416 26.82 -28.54 40.13
C ARG A 416 25.58 -29.23 39.63
N ALA A 417 25.76 -30.13 38.66
CA ALA A 417 24.65 -30.79 37.99
C ALA A 417 23.78 -31.27 39.14
N THR A 418 22.61 -30.64 39.30
CA THR A 418 21.71 -30.94 40.40
C THR A 418 21.40 -32.40 40.17
N ARG A 419 22.12 -33.23 40.93
CA ARG A 419 22.26 -34.65 40.69
C ARG A 419 20.84 -35.14 40.72
N ASN A 420 20.28 -35.38 39.53
CA ASN A 420 18.85 -35.59 39.32
C ASN A 420 18.35 -36.39 40.50
N GLU A 421 17.63 -35.73 41.43
CA GLU A 421 17.03 -36.44 42.54
C GLU A 421 16.22 -37.53 41.86
N PRO A 422 16.52 -38.82 42.15
CA PRO A 422 15.91 -39.92 41.43
C PRO A 422 14.41 -39.70 41.54
N ARG A 423 13.76 -39.39 40.40
CA ARG A 423 12.32 -39.16 40.30
C ARG A 423 11.65 -40.30 41.06
N ARG A 424 11.20 -40.04 42.30
CA ARG A 424 10.47 -41.01 43.10
C ARG A 424 9.22 -41.31 42.29
N LYS A 425 9.23 -42.45 41.59
CA LYS A 425 8.06 -43.00 40.91
C LYS A 425 6.97 -43.11 41.97
N LYS A 426 6.02 -42.16 41.99
CA LYS A 426 4.79 -42.29 42.77
C LYS A 426 4.08 -43.53 42.25
N ARG A 427 4.20 -44.64 42.99
CA ARG A 427 3.36 -45.83 42.80
C ARG A 427 1.90 -45.37 42.92
N LYS A 428 1.15 -45.46 41.83
CA LYS A 428 -0.32 -45.42 41.89
C LYS A 428 -0.78 -46.60 42.73
N VAL A 429 -1.39 -46.33 43.87
CA VAL A 429 -2.16 -47.32 44.62
C VAL A 429 -3.57 -47.27 44.06
N SER A 430 -3.98 -48.35 43.39
CA SER A 430 -5.38 -48.60 43.02
C SER A 430 -6.16 -48.99 44.28
N LYS A 431 -7.28 -48.30 44.53
CA LYS A 431 -8.40 -48.82 45.29
C LYS A 431 -9.61 -48.87 44.37
#